data_AF-A0A485LFU4-F1
#
_entry.id   AF-A0A485LFU4-F1
#
_cell.length_a   1.000
_cell.length_b   1.000
_cell.length_c   1.000
_cell.angle_alpha   90.00
_cell.angle_beta   90.00
_cell.angle_gamma   90.00
#
_symmetry.space_group_name_H-M   'P 1'
#
loop_
_entity.id
_entity.type
_entity.pdbx_description
1 polymer ?
#
loop_
_entity_poly.entity_id
_entity_poly.type
_entity_poly.pdbx_seq_one_letter_code
_entity_poly.pdbx_strand_id
1 'polypeptide(L)'
;MLAGNVHVAKVRWSFILKHYGKSLLGTAGTWFLFDIVFYAQNLFSASILSVVGAKSDLKTIAVQNLIIALVALPGYYTAVFFINKMGRKMIQLQGLTVMTIIFLALAIWWNDIKKQAAVFVILFGLTLFFSNFGPNMSTFVMPTEMFPTAIRSSCHGFSAAMGKAGASIGSYGFSLWVNNPSFGYAGAFYTFAAISLATIVLTWFCMFDNNEGSEVMDDDFKCKLMDEDKETRDSFVQMVDTKA
;
A
#
# COMPACT_ATOMS: atom_id res chain seq x y z
N MET A 1 -1.78 38.21 -4.00
CA MET A 1 -1.91 37.30 -2.83
C MET A 1 -3.36 36.86 -2.73
N LEU A 2 -3.68 35.62 -3.10
CA LEU A 2 -5.00 35.04 -2.82
C LEU A 2 -5.05 34.71 -1.32
N ALA A 3 -5.58 35.64 -0.53
CA ALA A 3 -5.76 35.50 0.91
C ALA A 3 -7.10 34.83 1.29
N GLY A 4 -7.66 34.00 0.41
CA GLY A 4 -8.93 33.29 0.66
C GLY A 4 -8.71 31.79 0.70
N ASN A 5 -9.30 31.12 1.69
CA ASN A 5 -9.28 29.66 1.85
C ASN A 5 -9.69 28.98 0.53
N VAL A 6 -8.74 28.27 -0.09
CA VAL A 6 -8.98 27.50 -1.30
C VAL A 6 -9.78 26.25 -0.90
N HIS A 7 -11.09 26.29 -1.09
CA HIS A 7 -11.96 25.13 -0.93
C HIS A 7 -12.36 24.58 -2.30
N VAL A 8 -12.15 23.28 -2.51
CA VAL A 8 -12.42 22.63 -3.79
C VAL A 8 -13.92 22.61 -4.08
N ALA A 9 -14.34 23.36 -5.10
CA ALA A 9 -15.70 23.30 -5.61
C ALA A 9 -15.89 22.10 -6.56
N LYS A 10 -14.90 21.81 -7.41
CA LYS A 10 -14.90 20.65 -8.32
C LYS A 10 -13.47 20.20 -8.63
N VAL A 11 -13.16 18.94 -8.32
CA VAL A 11 -11.83 18.36 -8.58
C VAL A 11 -11.58 18.24 -10.08
N ARG A 12 -10.56 18.93 -10.60
CA ARG A 12 -10.09 18.75 -11.98
C ARG A 12 -8.97 17.72 -12.07
N TRP A 13 -9.32 16.52 -12.53
CA TRP A 13 -8.36 15.43 -12.72
C TRP A 13 -7.27 15.72 -13.74
N SER A 14 -7.54 16.52 -14.78
CA SER A 14 -6.52 16.94 -15.75
C SER A 14 -5.37 17.71 -15.08
N PHE A 15 -5.70 18.64 -14.18
CA PHE A 15 -4.72 19.38 -13.38
C PHE A 15 -3.92 18.45 -12.47
N ILE A 16 -4.60 17.54 -11.75
CA ILE A 16 -3.96 16.58 -10.85
C ILE A 16 -3.01 15.68 -11.63
N LEU A 17 -3.42 15.13 -12.78
CA LEU A 17 -2.59 14.25 -13.59
C LEU A 17 -1.36 14.98 -14.16
N LYS A 18 -1.52 16.25 -14.55
CA LYS A 18 -0.43 17.08 -15.07
C LYS A 18 0.64 17.38 -14.02
N HIS A 19 0.24 17.79 -12.81
CA HIS A 19 1.16 18.29 -11.77
C HIS A 19 1.52 17.29 -10.68
N TYR A 20 0.61 16.37 -10.38
CA TYR A 20 0.71 15.40 -9.30
C TYR A 20 0.57 13.95 -9.79
N GLY A 21 0.57 13.71 -11.10
CA GLY A 21 0.41 12.37 -11.68
C GLY A 21 1.46 11.38 -11.21
N LYS A 22 2.71 11.83 -11.01
CA LYS A 22 3.78 11.01 -10.45
C LYS A 22 3.50 10.58 -9.00
N SER A 23 3.07 11.53 -8.16
CA SER A 23 2.67 11.24 -6.78
C SER A 23 1.46 10.31 -6.73
N LEU A 24 0.47 10.54 -7.59
CA LEU A 24 -0.74 9.71 -7.69
C LEU A 24 -0.42 8.29 -8.15
N LEU A 25 0.44 8.14 -9.15
CA LEU A 25 0.93 6.83 -9.59
C LEU A 25 1.69 6.12 -8.47
N GLY A 26 2.52 6.85 -7.72
CA GLY A 26 3.22 6.35 -6.55
C GLY A 26 2.25 5.85 -5.47
N THR A 27 1.35 6.71 -4.98
CA THR A 27 0.44 6.35 -3.88
C THR A 27 -0.60 5.31 -4.30
N ALA A 28 -1.30 5.52 -5.40
CA ALA A 28 -2.37 4.62 -5.84
C ALA A 28 -1.80 3.29 -6.39
N GLY A 29 -0.72 3.35 -7.16
CA GLY A 29 -0.11 2.16 -7.74
C GLY A 29 0.58 1.28 -6.68
N THR A 30 1.28 1.87 -5.71
CA THR A 30 1.90 1.05 -4.65
C THR A 30 0.86 0.44 -3.73
N TRP A 31 -0.20 1.18 -3.38
CA TRP A 31 -1.30 0.65 -2.57
C TRP A 31 -2.04 -0.47 -3.30
N PHE A 32 -2.33 -0.30 -4.61
CA PHE A 32 -2.91 -1.36 -5.44
C PHE A 32 -2.07 -2.64 -5.43
N LEU A 33 -0.78 -2.53 -5.77
CA LEU A 33 0.11 -3.70 -5.87
C LEU A 33 0.32 -4.37 -4.50
N PHE A 34 0.48 -3.56 -3.45
CA PHE A 34 0.62 -4.07 -2.10
C PHE A 34 -0.64 -4.84 -1.65
N ASP A 35 -1.84 -4.27 -1.87
CA ASP A 35 -3.09 -4.91 -1.44
C ASP A 35 -3.37 -6.23 -2.18
N ILE A 36 -2.89 -6.41 -3.42
CA ILE A 36 -2.94 -7.72 -4.10
C ILE A 36 -2.25 -8.78 -3.24
N VAL A 37 -1.02 -8.52 -2.82
CA VAL A 37 -0.21 -9.47 -2.06
C VAL A 37 -0.74 -9.60 -0.64
N PHE A 38 -1.00 -8.48 0.04
CA PHE A 38 -1.40 -8.47 1.43
C PHE A 38 -2.73 -9.19 1.67
N TYR A 39 -3.75 -8.94 0.85
CA TYR A 39 -5.04 -9.61 1.02
C TYR A 39 -5.00 -11.06 0.58
N ALA A 40 -4.32 -11.40 -0.52
CA ALA A 40 -4.12 -12.80 -0.92
C ALA A 40 -3.43 -13.60 0.20
N GLN A 41 -2.37 -13.03 0.78
CA GLN A 41 -1.65 -13.65 1.88
C GLN A 41 -2.55 -13.86 3.11
N ASN A 42 -3.25 -12.83 3.58
CA ASN A 42 -4.05 -12.90 4.80
C ASN A 42 -5.28 -13.80 4.63
N LEU A 43 -6.02 -13.67 3.51
CA LEU A 43 -7.26 -14.43 3.29
C LEU A 43 -7.01 -15.93 3.17
N PHE A 44 -5.89 -16.31 2.54
CA PHE A 44 -5.55 -17.71 2.33
C PHE A 44 -4.52 -18.24 3.33
N SER A 45 -4.20 -17.49 4.38
CA SER A 45 -3.22 -17.91 5.40
C SER A 45 -3.57 -19.28 6.02
N ALA A 46 -4.84 -19.52 6.35
CA ALA A 46 -5.27 -20.82 6.88
C ALA A 46 -5.10 -21.96 5.88
N SER A 47 -5.42 -21.72 4.59
CA SER A 47 -5.19 -22.68 3.51
C SER A 47 -3.69 -22.98 3.35
N ILE A 48 -2.86 -21.95 3.30
CA ILE A 48 -1.41 -22.09 3.18
C ILE A 48 -0.84 -22.87 4.39
N LEU A 49 -1.28 -22.56 5.61
CA LEU A 49 -0.84 -23.26 6.83
C LEU A 49 -1.29 -24.72 6.86
N SER A 50 -2.47 -25.03 6.32
CA SER A 50 -2.98 -26.41 6.26
C SER A 50 -2.09 -27.33 5.40
N VAL A 51 -1.48 -26.80 4.35
CA VAL A 51 -0.53 -27.55 3.48
C VAL A 51 0.68 -28.02 4.27
N VAL A 52 1.05 -27.30 5.33
CA VAL A 52 2.23 -27.58 6.16
C VAL A 52 1.85 -28.39 7.41
N GLY A 53 0.67 -29.02 7.40
CA GLY A 53 0.22 -29.95 8.44
C GLY A 53 -0.55 -29.32 9.60
N ALA A 54 -0.94 -28.05 9.50
CA ALA A 54 -1.81 -27.45 10.49
C ALA A 54 -3.25 -27.97 10.32
N LYS A 55 -3.83 -28.56 11.38
CA LYS A 55 -5.18 -29.13 11.33
C LYS A 55 -6.22 -28.06 10.95
N SER A 56 -7.19 -28.42 10.12
CA SER A 56 -8.19 -27.50 9.59
C SER A 56 -9.55 -27.65 10.31
N ASP A 57 -9.57 -27.54 11.63
CA ASP A 57 -10.83 -27.36 12.38
C ASP A 57 -11.07 -25.88 12.71
N LEU A 58 -12.32 -25.51 13.03
CA LEU A 58 -12.72 -24.12 13.27
C LEU A 58 -11.88 -23.47 14.39
N LYS A 59 -11.55 -24.26 15.43
CA LYS A 59 -10.71 -23.82 16.55
C LYS A 59 -9.29 -23.50 16.08
N THR A 60 -8.73 -24.31 15.19
CA THR A 60 -7.39 -24.13 14.65
C THR A 60 -7.34 -22.94 13.70
N ILE A 61 -8.35 -22.74 12.86
CA ILE A 61 -8.47 -21.53 12.01
C ILE A 61 -8.56 -20.27 12.89
N ALA A 62 -9.35 -20.30 13.98
CA ALA A 62 -9.44 -19.18 14.91
C ALA A 62 -8.10 -18.90 15.61
N VAL A 63 -7.40 -19.94 16.08
CA VAL A 63 -6.07 -19.81 16.70
C VAL A 63 -5.02 -19.31 15.70
N GLN A 64 -5.06 -19.78 14.45
CA GLN A 64 -4.16 -19.30 13.40
C GLN A 64 -4.36 -17.81 13.11
N ASN A 65 -5.62 -17.36 12.97
CA ASN A 65 -5.93 -15.94 12.80
C ASN A 65 -5.49 -15.11 14.02
N LEU A 66 -5.64 -15.65 15.24
CA LEU A 66 -5.13 -15.01 16.45
C LEU A 66 -3.60 -14.88 16.42
N ILE A 67 -2.88 -15.92 16.01
CA ILE A 67 -1.41 -15.89 15.87
C ILE A 67 -1.00 -14.85 14.80
N ILE A 68 -1.68 -14.81 13.66
CA ILE A 68 -1.45 -13.81 12.61
C ILE A 68 -1.64 -12.40 13.17
N ALA A 69 -2.72 -12.16 13.92
CA ALA A 69 -2.95 -10.87 14.57
C ALA A 69 -1.85 -10.53 15.60
N LEU A 70 -1.41 -11.50 16.40
CA LEU A 70 -0.33 -11.32 17.37
C LEU A 70 1.04 -11.06 16.72
N VAL A 71 1.26 -11.51 15.49
CA VAL A 71 2.47 -11.19 14.71
C VAL A 71 2.35 -9.85 13.99
N ALA A 72 1.16 -9.49 13.53
CA ALA A 72 0.89 -8.23 12.86
C ALA A 72 0.99 -7.01 13.82
N LEU A 73 0.47 -7.15 15.04
CA LEU A 73 0.43 -6.06 16.04
C LEU A 73 1.82 -5.46 16.35
N PRO A 74 2.85 -6.26 16.70
CA PRO A 74 4.20 -5.75 16.90
C PRO A 74 4.75 -4.98 15.69
N GLY A 75 4.38 -5.37 14.46
CA GLY A 75 4.78 -4.66 13.24
C GLY A 75 4.30 -3.21 13.24
N TYR A 76 3.04 -2.96 13.62
CA TYR A 76 2.48 -1.61 13.73
C TYR A 76 3.17 -0.77 14.80
N TYR A 77 3.40 -1.32 16.00
CA TYR A 77 4.12 -0.59 17.05
C TYR A 77 5.54 -0.21 16.63
N THR A 78 6.21 -1.11 15.91
CA THR A 78 7.52 -0.85 15.32
C THR A 78 7.41 0.27 14.28
N ALA A 79 6.39 0.26 13.42
CA ALA A 79 6.14 1.32 12.44
C ALA A 79 5.99 2.68 13.11
N VAL A 80 5.14 2.78 14.13
CA VAL A 80 4.90 4.02 14.89
C VAL A 80 6.19 4.54 15.53
N PHE A 81 7.03 3.67 16.09
CA PHE A 81 8.29 4.08 16.71
C PHE A 81 9.30 4.63 15.70
N PHE A 82 9.35 4.07 14.49
CA PHE A 82 10.34 4.42 13.46
C PHE A 82 9.84 5.46 12.43
N ILE A 83 8.55 5.74 12.34
CA ILE A 83 7.96 6.60 11.29
C ILE A 83 8.62 7.98 11.19
N ASN A 84 8.91 8.59 12.33
CA ASN A 84 9.56 9.91 12.40
C ASN A 84 11.10 9.83 12.39
N LYS A 85 11.69 8.64 12.46
CA LYS A 85 13.15 8.44 12.48
C LYS A 85 13.70 8.02 11.11
N MET A 86 13.00 7.12 10.42
CA MET A 86 13.43 6.55 9.15
C MET A 86 12.80 7.23 7.92
N GLY A 87 11.63 7.86 8.08
CA GLY A 87 10.82 8.30 6.95
C GLY A 87 9.92 7.18 6.42
N ARG A 88 8.81 7.55 5.78
CA ARG A 88 7.75 6.65 5.35
C ARG A 88 8.19 5.89 4.10
N LYS A 89 8.88 6.56 3.18
CA LYS A 89 9.47 5.94 1.97
C LYS A 89 10.44 4.83 2.34
N MET A 90 11.36 5.07 3.27
CA MET A 90 12.35 4.05 3.68
C MET A 90 11.68 2.89 4.42
N ILE A 91 10.68 3.17 5.25
CA ILE A 91 9.86 2.13 5.89
C ILE A 91 9.14 1.26 4.85
N GLN A 92 8.59 1.85 3.80
CA GLN A 92 7.96 1.11 2.70
C GLN A 92 8.98 0.23 1.96
N LEU A 93 10.13 0.79 1.59
CA LEU A 93 11.18 0.10 0.85
C LEU A 93 11.77 -1.07 1.63
N GLN A 94 12.08 -0.90 2.92
CA GLN A 94 12.63 -1.99 3.73
C GLN A 94 11.63 -3.14 3.87
N GLY A 95 10.35 -2.84 4.12
CA GLY A 95 9.33 -3.86 4.30
C GLY A 95 9.13 -4.67 3.03
N LEU A 96 9.00 -3.99 1.88
CA LEU A 96 8.87 -4.66 0.58
C LEU A 96 10.12 -5.47 0.21
N THR A 97 11.32 -5.00 0.57
CA THR A 97 12.57 -5.71 0.29
C THR A 97 12.64 -7.02 1.06
N VAL A 98 12.38 -6.97 2.38
CA VAL A 98 12.38 -8.18 3.22
C VAL A 98 11.28 -9.15 2.79
N MET A 99 10.07 -8.64 2.49
CA MET A 99 8.99 -9.46 1.94
C MET A 99 9.40 -10.15 0.63
N THR A 100 10.03 -9.43 -0.29
CA THR A 100 10.49 -9.98 -1.58
C THR A 100 11.49 -11.12 -1.38
N ILE A 101 12.49 -10.92 -0.50
CA ILE A 101 13.50 -11.94 -0.20
C ILE A 101 12.85 -13.19 0.39
N ILE A 102 11.93 -13.02 1.34
CA ILE A 102 11.27 -14.16 1.98
C ILE A 102 10.34 -14.89 1.00
N PHE A 103 9.57 -14.17 0.17
CA PHE A 103 8.72 -14.82 -0.83
C PHE A 103 9.52 -15.58 -1.88
N LEU A 104 10.67 -15.05 -2.32
CA LEU A 104 11.58 -15.78 -3.19
C LEU A 104 12.11 -17.04 -2.51
N ALA A 105 12.49 -16.96 -1.23
CA ALA A 105 12.94 -18.13 -0.48
C ALA A 105 11.83 -19.18 -0.35
N LEU A 106 10.61 -18.77 -0.01
CA LEU A 106 9.44 -19.65 0.05
C LEU A 106 9.13 -20.29 -1.30
N ALA A 107 9.30 -19.57 -2.41
CA ALA A 107 9.06 -20.06 -3.76
C ALA A 107 10.13 -21.07 -4.21
N ILE A 108 11.41 -20.74 -4.05
CA ILE A 108 12.56 -21.56 -4.49
C ILE A 108 12.62 -22.87 -3.69
N TRP A 109 12.51 -22.79 -2.37
CA TRP A 109 12.65 -23.95 -1.48
C TRP A 109 11.30 -24.52 -1.01
N TRP A 110 10.22 -24.26 -1.75
CA TRP A 110 8.86 -24.65 -1.38
C TRP A 110 8.75 -26.15 -1.02
N ASN A 111 9.38 -27.02 -1.81
CA ASN A 111 9.26 -28.48 -1.63
C ASN A 111 9.88 -29.00 -0.34
N ASP A 112 10.86 -28.29 0.21
CA ASP A 112 11.53 -28.63 1.47
C ASP A 112 10.88 -27.91 2.65
N ILE A 113 10.60 -26.61 2.49
CA ILE A 113 9.97 -25.78 3.54
C ILE A 113 8.56 -26.29 3.87
N LYS A 114 7.77 -26.74 2.89
CA LYS A 114 6.41 -27.28 3.14
C LYS A 114 6.39 -28.55 4.00
N LYS A 115 7.54 -29.21 4.21
CA LYS A 115 7.67 -30.36 5.12
C LYS A 115 8.05 -29.92 6.53
N GLN A 116 8.50 -28.68 6.71
CA GLN A 116 9.00 -28.12 7.97
C GLN A 116 8.08 -27.00 8.48
N ALA A 117 7.02 -27.37 9.19
CA ALA A 117 6.00 -26.45 9.70
C ALA A 117 6.55 -25.23 10.44
N ALA A 118 7.50 -25.44 11.35
CA ALA A 118 8.07 -24.36 12.14
C ALA A 118 8.78 -23.31 11.27
N VAL A 119 9.61 -23.75 10.31
CA VAL A 119 10.36 -22.85 9.41
C VAL A 119 9.41 -22.05 8.54
N PHE A 120 8.39 -22.72 7.97
CA PHE A 120 7.37 -22.05 7.19
C PHE A 120 6.65 -20.96 7.99
N VAL A 121 6.16 -21.30 9.19
CA VAL A 121 5.41 -20.38 10.06
C VAL A 121 6.27 -19.16 10.43
N ILE A 122 7.55 -19.35 10.72
CA ILE A 122 8.47 -18.25 11.04
C ILE A 122 8.65 -17.33 9.83
N LEU A 123 8.97 -17.88 8.65
CA LEU A 123 9.16 -17.08 7.44
C LEU A 123 7.88 -16.35 7.04
N PHE A 124 6.76 -17.04 7.03
CA PHE A 124 5.46 -16.45 6.72
C PHE A 124 5.05 -15.39 7.77
N GLY A 125 5.27 -15.65 9.05
CA GLY A 125 5.08 -14.67 10.11
C GLY A 125 5.94 -13.42 9.93
N LEU A 126 7.20 -13.58 9.56
CA LEU A 126 8.09 -12.45 9.27
C LEU A 126 7.55 -11.59 8.11
N THR A 127 7.00 -12.19 7.05
CA THR A 127 6.38 -11.38 5.97
C THR A 127 5.18 -10.57 6.48
N LEU A 128 4.37 -11.12 7.38
CA LEU A 128 3.26 -10.37 8.01
C LEU A 128 3.80 -9.24 8.87
N PHE A 129 4.80 -9.48 9.70
CA PHE A 129 5.44 -8.44 10.51
C PHE A 129 5.96 -7.29 9.63
N PHE A 130 6.77 -7.60 8.61
CA PHE A 130 7.38 -6.60 7.73
C PHE A 130 6.37 -5.91 6.83
N SER A 131 5.26 -6.57 6.46
CA SER A 131 4.15 -5.93 5.75
C SER A 131 3.50 -4.83 6.60
N ASN A 132 3.31 -5.08 7.91
CA ASN A 132 2.69 -4.12 8.83
C ASN A 132 3.67 -3.04 9.29
N PHE A 133 4.93 -3.41 9.52
CA PHE A 133 6.00 -2.45 9.80
C PHE A 133 6.25 -1.52 8.59
N GLY A 134 6.20 -2.06 7.38
CA GLY A 134 6.52 -1.35 6.14
C GLY A 134 5.31 -0.86 5.36
N PRO A 135 5.01 -1.51 4.22
CA PRO A 135 4.08 -0.99 3.21
C PRO A 135 2.66 -0.76 3.72
N ASN A 136 2.13 -1.58 4.61
CA ASN A 136 0.75 -1.40 5.08
C ASN A 136 0.57 -0.03 5.71
N MET A 137 1.35 0.29 6.73
CA MET A 137 1.30 1.60 7.39
C MET A 137 1.61 2.73 6.40
N SER A 138 2.68 2.61 5.61
CA SER A 138 3.11 3.70 4.72
C SER A 138 2.12 3.97 3.59
N THR A 139 1.43 2.97 3.03
CA THR A 139 0.42 3.20 1.99
C THR A 139 -0.79 3.98 2.49
N PHE A 140 -1.14 3.88 3.78
CA PHE A 140 -2.19 4.72 4.39
C PHE A 140 -1.71 6.14 4.68
N VAL A 141 -0.44 6.32 5.06
CA VAL A 141 0.11 7.63 5.45
C VAL A 141 0.57 8.46 4.25
N MET A 142 1.22 7.86 3.27
CA MET A 142 1.84 8.60 2.16
C MET A 142 0.86 9.48 1.35
N PRO A 143 -0.38 9.06 1.03
CA PRO A 143 -1.32 9.94 0.36
C PRO A 143 -1.84 11.10 1.24
N THR A 144 -1.60 11.11 2.56
CA THR A 144 -1.94 12.29 3.38
C THR A 144 -0.81 13.33 3.38
N GLU A 145 0.42 12.90 3.10
CA GLU A 145 1.62 13.74 3.18
C GLU A 145 2.13 14.22 1.82
N MET A 146 1.84 13.47 0.74
CA MET A 146 2.29 13.77 -0.63
C MET A 146 1.36 14.70 -1.42
N PHE A 147 0.22 15.10 -0.85
CA PHE A 147 -0.77 15.94 -1.54
C PHE A 147 -1.16 17.20 -0.74
N PRO A 148 -1.30 18.35 -1.43
CA PRO A 148 -1.77 19.59 -0.82
C PRO A 148 -3.21 19.44 -0.33
N THR A 149 -3.54 20.20 0.71
CA THR A 149 -4.78 20.12 1.48
C THR A 149 -6.02 20.18 0.58
N ALA A 150 -5.99 21.01 -0.47
CA ALA A 150 -7.10 21.13 -1.41
C ALA A 150 -7.46 19.80 -2.09
N ILE A 151 -6.49 19.06 -2.64
CA ILE A 151 -6.75 17.82 -3.41
C ILE A 151 -6.50 16.53 -2.61
N ARG A 152 -5.99 16.65 -1.38
CA ARG A 152 -5.58 15.52 -0.53
C ARG A 152 -6.66 14.46 -0.38
N SER A 153 -7.88 14.88 -0.01
CA SER A 153 -9.00 13.94 0.20
C SER A 153 -9.33 13.14 -1.06
N SER A 154 -9.38 13.79 -2.22
CA SER A 154 -9.70 13.13 -3.50
C SER A 154 -8.58 12.20 -3.96
N CYS A 155 -7.32 12.60 -3.82
CA CYS A 155 -6.17 11.77 -4.19
C CYS A 155 -6.00 10.58 -3.23
N HIS A 156 -6.23 10.79 -1.94
CA HIS A 156 -6.26 9.72 -0.93
C HIS A 156 -7.40 8.75 -1.21
N GLY A 157 -8.62 9.24 -1.46
CA GLY A 157 -9.78 8.42 -1.79
C GLY A 157 -9.57 7.58 -3.05
N PHE A 158 -8.98 8.14 -4.10
CA PHE A 158 -8.61 7.39 -5.30
C PHE A 158 -7.54 6.33 -5.00
N SER A 159 -6.49 6.68 -4.25
CA SER A 159 -5.44 5.73 -3.86
C SER A 159 -6.00 4.57 -3.04
N ALA A 160 -6.91 4.86 -2.10
CA ALA A 160 -7.60 3.85 -1.30
C ALA A 160 -8.51 2.95 -2.15
N ALA A 161 -9.23 3.53 -3.12
CA ALA A 161 -10.06 2.76 -4.06
C ALA A 161 -9.20 1.80 -4.90
N MET A 162 -8.02 2.24 -5.33
CA MET A 162 -7.05 1.37 -6.02
C MET A 162 -6.50 0.27 -5.10
N GLY A 163 -6.20 0.56 -3.83
CA GLY A 163 -5.91 -0.48 -2.84
C GLY A 163 -7.00 -1.56 -2.79
N LYS A 164 -8.28 -1.16 -2.67
CA LYS A 164 -9.40 -2.12 -2.64
C LYS A 164 -9.61 -2.89 -3.95
N ALA A 165 -9.32 -2.28 -5.09
CA ALA A 165 -9.28 -2.99 -6.37
C ALA A 165 -8.19 -4.06 -6.36
N GLY A 166 -6.99 -3.74 -5.85
CA GLY A 166 -5.90 -4.69 -5.66
C GLY A 166 -6.28 -5.83 -4.71
N ALA A 167 -6.90 -5.50 -3.56
CA ALA A 167 -7.38 -6.49 -2.59
C ALA A 167 -8.36 -7.48 -3.22
N SER A 168 -9.26 -6.99 -4.07
CA SER A 168 -10.21 -7.83 -4.81
C SER A 168 -9.48 -8.77 -5.76
N ILE A 169 -8.55 -8.26 -6.57
CA ILE A 169 -7.75 -9.07 -7.49
C ILE A 169 -6.93 -10.12 -6.74
N GLY A 170 -6.28 -9.77 -5.64
CA GLY A 170 -5.51 -10.71 -4.82
C GLY A 170 -6.38 -11.83 -4.23
N SER A 171 -7.56 -11.46 -3.73
CA SER A 171 -8.51 -12.40 -3.12
C SER A 171 -9.04 -13.43 -4.12
N TYR A 172 -9.34 -13.04 -5.37
CA TYR A 172 -9.78 -13.97 -6.41
C TYR A 172 -8.61 -14.69 -7.10
N GLY A 173 -7.54 -13.95 -7.43
CA GLY A 173 -6.41 -14.44 -8.20
C GLY A 173 -5.64 -15.56 -7.49
N PHE A 174 -5.48 -15.47 -6.17
CA PHE A 174 -4.73 -16.48 -5.41
C PHE A 174 -5.34 -17.88 -5.50
N SER A 175 -6.67 -17.98 -5.40
CA SER A 175 -7.36 -19.26 -5.55
C SER A 175 -7.11 -19.88 -6.93
N LEU A 176 -7.13 -19.07 -7.99
CA LEU A 176 -6.88 -19.53 -9.36
C LEU A 176 -5.43 -20.01 -9.55
N TRP A 177 -4.48 -19.32 -8.94
CA TRP A 177 -3.06 -19.69 -9.01
C TRP A 177 -2.78 -21.02 -8.31
N VAL A 178 -3.27 -21.18 -7.09
CA VAL A 178 -3.01 -22.37 -6.27
C VAL A 178 -3.72 -23.61 -6.82
N ASN A 179 -4.92 -23.45 -7.35
CA ASN A 179 -5.69 -24.57 -7.91
C ASN A 179 -5.12 -25.07 -9.26
N ASN A 180 -4.23 -24.30 -9.90
CA ASN A 180 -3.57 -24.72 -11.12
C ASN A 180 -2.39 -25.66 -10.80
N PRO A 181 -2.40 -26.95 -11.23
CA PRO A 181 -1.37 -27.92 -10.88
C PRO A 181 0.03 -27.56 -11.35
N SER A 182 0.16 -26.82 -12.46
CA SER A 182 1.46 -26.39 -13.00
C SER A 182 2.03 -25.16 -12.28
N PHE A 183 1.22 -24.46 -11.48
CA PHE A 183 1.61 -23.22 -10.82
C PHE A 183 1.71 -23.38 -9.30
N GLY A 184 0.61 -23.79 -8.65
CA GLY A 184 0.53 -24.09 -7.23
C GLY A 184 0.99 -22.95 -6.32
N TYR A 185 1.34 -23.31 -5.07
CA TYR A 185 1.81 -22.35 -4.06
C TYR A 185 3.19 -21.74 -4.39
N ALA A 186 4.10 -22.52 -4.99
CA ALA A 186 5.41 -22.01 -5.38
C ALA A 186 5.29 -20.88 -6.41
N GLY A 187 4.45 -21.07 -7.44
CA GLY A 187 4.12 -20.02 -8.40
C GLY A 187 3.49 -18.80 -7.73
N ALA A 188 2.57 -19.01 -6.78
CA ALA A 188 1.93 -17.90 -6.06
C ALA A 188 2.96 -17.06 -5.28
N PHE A 189 3.95 -17.69 -4.64
CA PHE A 189 5.03 -16.98 -3.97
C PHE A 189 5.98 -16.25 -4.95
N TYR A 190 6.26 -16.83 -6.13
CA TYR A 190 6.98 -16.09 -7.18
C TYR A 190 6.22 -14.85 -7.63
N THR A 191 4.88 -14.94 -7.79
CA THR A 191 4.04 -13.78 -8.12
C THR A 191 4.08 -12.73 -7.02
N PHE A 192 3.99 -13.12 -5.75
CA PHE A 192 4.10 -12.18 -4.64
C PHE A 192 5.45 -11.46 -4.63
N ALA A 193 6.55 -12.19 -4.81
CA ALA A 193 7.87 -11.60 -4.92
C ALA A 193 7.98 -10.61 -6.10
N ALA A 194 7.46 -10.98 -7.28
CA ALA A 194 7.47 -10.12 -8.47
C ALA A 194 6.66 -8.83 -8.26
N ILE A 195 5.47 -8.95 -7.67
CA ILE A 195 4.63 -7.79 -7.34
C ILE A 195 5.31 -6.91 -6.30
N SER A 196 5.86 -7.49 -5.22
CA SER A 196 6.61 -6.73 -4.21
C SER A 196 7.81 -5.99 -4.82
N LEU A 197 8.56 -6.64 -5.73
CA LEU A 197 9.66 -6.00 -6.44
C LEU A 197 9.20 -4.85 -7.34
N ALA A 198 8.10 -5.02 -8.08
CA ALA A 198 7.50 -3.94 -8.86
C ALA A 198 7.07 -2.77 -7.96
N THR A 199 6.52 -3.05 -6.78
CA THR A 199 6.17 -2.03 -5.78
C THR A 199 7.42 -1.30 -5.26
N ILE A 200 8.56 -1.98 -5.09
CA ILE A 200 9.83 -1.33 -4.71
C ILE A 200 10.25 -0.31 -5.77
N VAL A 201 10.26 -0.72 -7.04
CA VAL A 201 10.62 0.15 -8.18
C VAL A 201 9.69 1.36 -8.19
N LEU A 202 8.39 1.14 -8.06
CA LEU A 202 7.41 2.20 -8.06
C LEU A 202 7.59 3.16 -6.87
N THR A 203 7.82 2.63 -5.68
CA THR A 203 8.10 3.41 -4.46
C THR A 203 9.36 4.26 -4.63
N TRP A 204 10.42 3.67 -5.19
CA TRP A 204 11.69 4.36 -5.38
C TRP A 204 11.55 5.58 -6.28
N PHE A 205 10.90 5.41 -7.43
CA PHE A 205 10.82 6.46 -8.45
C PHE A 205 9.69 7.47 -8.20
N CYS A 206 8.54 7.06 -7.66
CA CYS A 206 7.34 7.88 -7.61
C CYS A 206 6.99 8.44 -6.23
N MET A 207 7.58 7.91 -5.15
CA MET A 207 7.28 8.36 -3.78
C MET A 207 8.42 9.18 -3.18
N PHE A 208 8.08 10.12 -2.30
CA PHE A 208 9.02 10.95 -1.55
C PHE A 208 8.46 11.25 -0.16
N ASP A 209 9.34 11.41 0.81
CA ASP A 209 8.96 11.89 2.14
C ASP A 209 8.83 13.42 2.11
N ASN A 210 7.69 13.94 2.52
CA ASN A 210 7.51 15.37 2.68
C ASN A 210 8.04 15.79 4.06
N ASN A 211 9.23 16.40 4.07
CA ASN A 211 9.88 16.87 5.29
C ASN A 211 9.56 18.35 5.60
N GLU A 212 8.79 19.01 4.74
CA GLU A 212 8.41 20.41 4.88
C GLU A 212 7.00 20.52 5.45
N GLY A 213 6.67 21.68 6.04
CA GLY A 213 5.33 21.94 6.55
C GLY A 213 4.28 21.89 5.42
N SER A 214 3.06 21.47 5.74
CA SER A 214 1.96 21.39 4.77
C SER A 214 1.66 22.71 4.06
N GLU A 215 2.00 23.84 4.68
CA GLU A 215 1.86 25.18 4.12
C GLU A 215 2.68 25.37 2.84
N VAL A 216 3.91 24.84 2.80
CA VAL A 216 4.79 24.98 1.62
C VAL A 216 4.21 24.28 0.40
N MET A 217 3.66 23.07 0.63
CA MET A 217 2.99 22.30 -0.42
C MET A 217 1.69 22.96 -0.89
N ASP A 218 0.95 23.60 0.03
CA ASP A 218 -0.25 24.35 -0.30
C ASP A 218 0.06 25.65 -1.07
N ASP A 219 1.21 26.28 -0.81
CA ASP A 219 1.66 27.45 -1.56
C ASP A 219 2.19 27.08 -2.96
N ASP A 220 2.95 25.99 -3.10
CA ASP A 220 3.32 25.43 -4.41
C ASP A 220 2.08 25.08 -5.25
N PHE A 221 1.05 24.51 -4.61
CA PHE A 221 -0.23 24.25 -5.26
C PHE A 221 -0.88 25.54 -5.79
N LYS A 222 -0.92 26.60 -4.99
CA LYS A 222 -1.47 27.90 -5.44
C LYS A 222 -0.69 28.48 -6.61
N CYS A 223 0.64 28.41 -6.57
CA CYS A 223 1.50 28.87 -7.67
C CYS A 223 1.19 28.10 -8.97
N LYS A 224 1.18 26.77 -8.91
CA LYS A 224 0.82 25.92 -10.08
C LYS A 224 -0.57 26.21 -10.60
N LEU A 225 -1.52 26.48 -9.71
CA LEU A 225 -2.89 26.81 -10.08
C LEU A 225 -2.98 28.17 -10.79
N MET A 226 -2.17 29.16 -10.39
CA MET A 226 -2.17 30.49 -11.01
C MET A 226 -1.77 30.45 -12.49
N ASP A 227 -0.85 29.54 -12.86
CA ASP A 227 -0.33 29.37 -14.22
C ASP A 227 -1.29 28.65 -15.19
N GLU A 228 -2.40 28.11 -14.70
CA GLU A 228 -3.38 27.39 -15.53
C GLU A 228 -4.40 28.31 -16.18
N ASP A 229 -5.25 27.75 -17.04
CA ASP A 229 -6.35 28.50 -17.64
C ASP A 229 -7.38 28.95 -16.58
N LYS A 230 -8.20 29.94 -16.96
CA LYS A 230 -9.21 30.52 -16.06
C LYS A 230 -10.24 29.48 -15.59
N GLU A 231 -10.65 28.59 -16.49
CA GLU A 231 -11.62 27.55 -16.16
C GLU A 231 -11.06 26.57 -15.11
N THR A 232 -9.76 26.25 -15.18
CA THR A 232 -9.06 25.44 -14.18
C THR A 232 -8.99 26.14 -12.84
N ARG A 233 -8.59 27.42 -12.81
CA ARG A 233 -8.59 28.22 -11.57
C ARG A 233 -9.96 28.29 -10.91
N ASP A 234 -10.99 28.59 -11.68
CA ASP A 234 -12.36 28.76 -11.18
C ASP A 234 -12.94 27.46 -10.59
N SER A 235 -12.36 26.30 -10.87
CA SER A 235 -12.80 25.03 -10.25
C SER A 235 -12.30 24.80 -8.83
N PHE A 236 -11.23 25.48 -8.44
CA PHE A 236 -10.62 25.39 -7.11
C PHE A 236 -10.89 26.63 -6.25
N VAL A 237 -11.38 27.72 -6.86
CA VAL A 237 -11.80 28.93 -6.16
C VAL A 237 -13.32 28.91 -6.05
N GLN A 238 -13.86 28.80 -4.83
CA GLN A 238 -15.27 29.12 -4.59
C GLN A 238 -15.47 30.61 -4.95
N MET A 239 -16.34 30.92 -5.91
CA MET A 239 -16.91 32.26 -5.98
C MET A 239 -17.70 32.44 -4.69
N VAL A 240 -17.14 33.21 -3.74
CA VAL A 240 -17.94 33.77 -2.66
C VAL A 240 -18.91 34.72 -3.35
N ASP A 241 -20.12 34.25 -3.60
CA ASP A 241 -21.25 35.09 -3.94
C ASP A 241 -21.50 35.96 -2.70
N THR A 242 -20.81 37.10 -2.62
CA THR A 242 -21.16 38.17 -1.69
C THR A 242 -22.45 38.78 -2.21
N LYS A 243 -23.57 38.08 -2.01
CA LYS A 243 -24.89 38.69 -2.12
C LYS A 243 -25.03 39.65 -0.94
N ALA A 244 -24.78 40.92 -1.24
CA ALA A 244 -25.20 42.06 -0.45
C ALA A 244 -26.72 42.11 -0.31
#